data_AF-A0A2D8FBC1-F1
#
_entry.id   AF-A0A2D8FBC1-F1
#
_cell.length_a   1.000
_cell.length_b   1.000
_cell.length_c   1.000
_cell.angle_alpha   90.00
_cell.angle_beta   90.00
_cell.angle_gamma   90.00
#
_symmetry.space_group_name_H-M   'P 1'
#
loop_
_entity.id
_entity.type
_entity.pdbx_description
1 polymer ?
#
loop_
_entity_poly.entity_id
_entity_poly.type
_entity_poly.pdbx_seq_one_letter_code
_entity_poly.pdbx_strand_id
1 'polypeptide(L)'
;MAKTVINLSDPVSTLVTKTNTISNNLGDLGQLNVGASNDSDLVQAINFINNEVKDSATVITIARSGLQKDSANAIGYDSSQGRFFVPSNTINSAMIEDDAITNAKIGNLAVDTAELAAGAVETAKLDDLAVTNAKIANTTIENGKIANNQITSAKFSSAITLLIKDVNGSTLKTIRSPGS
;
A
#
# COMPACT_ATOMS: atom_id res chain seq x y z
N MET A 1 27.11 35.96 -32.44
CA MET A 1 26.92 37.26 -33.11
C MET A 1 28.28 37.89 -33.40
N ALA A 2 28.49 38.49 -34.57
CA ALA A 2 29.74 39.19 -34.86
C ALA A 2 29.89 40.41 -33.93
N LYS A 3 31.07 40.58 -33.33
CA LYS A 3 31.34 41.66 -32.36
C LYS A 3 31.41 43.01 -33.09
N THR A 4 30.47 43.92 -32.83
CA THR A 4 30.60 45.32 -33.25
C THR A 4 31.55 46.05 -32.30
N VAL A 5 32.66 46.59 -32.82
CA VAL A 5 33.67 47.33 -32.04
C VAL A 5 33.58 48.82 -32.35
N ILE A 6 33.42 49.64 -31.30
CA ILE A 6 33.47 51.11 -31.38
C ILE A 6 34.92 51.56 -31.27
N ASN A 7 35.44 52.24 -32.29
CA ASN A 7 36.69 52.96 -32.20
C ASN A 7 36.38 54.45 -32.08
N LEU A 8 36.89 55.10 -31.04
CA LEU A 8 36.64 56.53 -30.80
C LEU A 8 37.31 57.45 -31.83
N SER A 9 38.18 56.90 -32.69
CA SER A 9 38.80 57.56 -33.83
C SER A 9 37.95 57.50 -35.11
N ASP A 10 36.86 56.74 -35.14
CA ASP A 10 36.02 56.63 -36.33
C ASP A 10 35.30 57.96 -36.61
N PRO A 11 35.03 58.29 -37.89
CA PRO A 11 34.17 59.41 -38.23
C PRO A 11 32.81 59.30 -37.53
N VAL A 12 32.22 60.44 -37.16
CA VAL A 12 30.94 60.49 -36.41
C VAL A 12 29.84 59.68 -37.10
N SER A 13 29.78 59.68 -38.43
CA SER A 13 28.83 58.87 -39.20
C SER A 13 29.00 57.37 -38.93
N THR A 14 30.23 56.86 -38.92
CA THR A 14 30.56 55.47 -38.60
C THR A 14 30.25 55.14 -37.15
N LEU A 15 30.54 56.05 -36.22
CA LEU A 15 30.18 55.91 -34.81
C LEU A 15 28.67 55.78 -34.63
N VAL A 16 27.88 56.63 -35.30
CA VAL A 16 26.42 56.60 -35.29
C VAL A 16 25.90 55.28 -35.86
N THR A 17 26.43 54.82 -37.01
CA THR A 17 26.03 53.53 -37.60
C THR A 17 26.29 52.37 -36.64
N LYS A 18 27.51 52.26 -36.08
CA LYS A 18 27.87 51.18 -35.17
C LYS A 18 27.05 51.21 -33.87
N THR A 19 26.77 52.41 -33.35
CA THR A 19 25.95 52.58 -32.14
C THR A 19 24.49 52.19 -32.41
N ASN A 20 23.93 52.56 -33.57
CA ASN A 20 22.58 52.13 -33.97
C ASN A 20 22.51 50.61 -34.16
N THR A 21 23.54 49.98 -34.72
CA THR A 21 23.61 48.51 -34.80
C THR A 21 23.62 47.86 -33.42
N ILE A 22 24.40 48.38 -32.47
CA ILE A 22 24.41 47.89 -31.08
C ILE A 22 23.04 48.10 -30.43
N SER A 23 22.44 49.28 -30.59
CA SER A 23 21.12 49.61 -30.04
C SER A 23 20.02 48.71 -30.59
N ASN A 24 20.02 48.44 -31.89
CA ASN A 24 19.05 47.55 -32.53
C ASN A 24 19.23 46.11 -32.07
N ASN A 25 20.47 45.64 -31.94
CA ASN A 25 20.75 44.27 -31.50
C ASN A 25 20.52 44.05 -29.99
N LEU A 26 20.57 45.11 -29.16
CA LEU A 26 20.21 45.05 -27.73
C LEU A 26 18.70 45.19 -27.50
N GLY A 27 17.95 45.80 -28.43
CA GLY A 27 16.51 46.05 -28.31
C GLY A 27 15.60 45.11 -29.11
N ASP A 28 16.16 44.29 -30.01
CA ASP A 28 15.38 43.37 -30.84
C ASP A 28 15.09 42.06 -30.12
N LEU A 29 13.90 41.98 -29.51
CA LEU A 29 13.37 40.74 -28.92
C LEU A 29 13.29 39.57 -29.92
N GLY A 30 13.27 39.83 -31.24
CA GLY A 30 13.29 38.81 -32.28
C GLY A 30 14.61 38.06 -32.38
N GLN A 31 15.74 38.67 -32.00
CA GLN A 31 17.05 38.01 -31.91
C GLN A 31 17.22 37.17 -30.63
N LEU A 32 16.31 37.32 -29.66
CA LEU A 32 16.18 36.41 -28.51
C LEU A 32 15.31 35.18 -28.84
N ASN A 33 14.75 35.11 -30.06
CA ASN A 33 13.77 34.09 -30.46
C ASN A 33 14.17 33.35 -31.75
N VAL A 34 15.35 32.71 -31.78
CA VAL A 34 15.73 31.82 -32.91
C VAL A 34 16.21 30.46 -32.41
N GLY A 35 15.32 29.48 -32.37
CA GLY A 35 15.62 28.13 -31.88
C GLY A 35 16.53 27.28 -32.79
N ALA A 36 17.82 27.58 -32.86
CA ALA A 36 18.80 26.68 -33.49
C ALA A 36 20.22 26.79 -32.89
N SER A 37 20.66 25.66 -32.29
CA SER A 37 22.00 25.07 -32.10
C SER A 37 23.25 25.91 -31.75
N ASN A 38 23.19 27.23 -31.75
CA ASN A 38 24.35 28.12 -31.60
C ASN A 38 24.02 29.38 -30.78
N ASP A 39 23.01 29.30 -29.93
CA ASP A 39 22.59 30.38 -29.04
C ASP A 39 23.44 30.44 -27.77
N SER A 40 23.60 31.66 -27.22
CA SER A 40 24.18 31.90 -25.89
C SER A 40 23.52 30.97 -24.85
N ASP A 41 24.31 30.35 -23.97
CA ASP A 41 23.81 29.45 -22.92
C ASP A 41 22.68 30.08 -22.08
N LEU A 42 22.69 31.42 -21.95
CA LEU A 42 21.65 32.19 -21.29
C LEU A 42 20.32 32.20 -22.05
N VAL A 43 20.34 32.24 -23.39
CA VAL A 43 19.13 32.19 -24.23
C VAL A 43 18.53 30.79 -24.19
N GLN A 44 19.37 29.75 -24.23
CA GLN A 44 18.91 28.38 -24.05
C GLN A 44 18.30 28.18 -22.65
N ALA A 45 18.94 28.69 -21.60
CA ALA A 45 18.43 28.63 -20.24
C ALA A 45 17.10 29.40 -20.07
N ILE A 46 17.00 30.61 -20.63
CA ILE A 46 15.76 31.41 -20.59
C ILE A 46 14.65 30.73 -21.38
N ASN A 47 14.92 30.18 -22.57
CA ASN A 47 13.91 29.47 -23.36
C ASN A 47 13.49 28.15 -22.74
N PHE A 48 14.39 27.46 -22.04
CA PHE A 48 14.05 26.27 -21.26
C PHE A 48 13.11 26.63 -20.11
N ILE A 49 13.43 27.66 -19.32
CA ILE A 49 12.56 28.16 -18.24
C ILE A 49 11.21 28.62 -18.81
N ASN A 50 11.24 29.44 -19.87
CA ASN A 50 10.03 29.96 -20.48
C ASN A 50 9.22 28.92 -21.21
N ASN A 51 9.75 27.74 -21.59
CA ASN A 51 8.98 26.73 -22.31
C ASN A 51 8.50 25.57 -21.44
N GLU A 52 9.34 25.14 -20.50
CA GLU A 52 9.06 24.00 -19.63
C GLU A 52 8.54 24.43 -18.25
N VAL A 53 8.74 25.69 -17.85
CA VAL A 53 8.41 26.24 -16.51
C VAL A 53 7.46 27.46 -16.65
N LYS A 54 6.49 27.37 -17.58
CA LYS A 54 5.59 28.48 -17.98
C LYS A 54 4.62 28.93 -16.91
N ASP A 55 4.19 28.01 -16.05
CA ASP A 55 3.16 28.26 -15.05
C ASP A 55 3.40 27.44 -13.79
N SER A 56 2.71 27.82 -12.71
CA SER A 56 2.81 27.10 -11.44
C SER A 56 2.44 25.62 -11.58
N ALA A 57 1.64 25.21 -12.57
CA ALA A 57 1.23 23.82 -12.80
C ALA A 57 2.33 22.95 -13.43
N THR A 58 3.12 23.52 -14.33
CA THR A 58 4.27 22.88 -14.99
C THR A 58 5.49 22.84 -14.08
N VAL A 59 5.76 23.90 -13.32
CA VAL A 59 6.72 23.92 -12.19
C VAL A 59 6.42 22.77 -11.21
N ILE A 60 5.15 22.65 -10.85
CA ILE A 60 4.64 21.60 -9.97
C ILE A 60 4.83 20.21 -10.60
N THR A 61 4.59 20.05 -11.90
CA THR A 61 4.70 18.74 -12.57
C THR A 61 6.15 18.28 -12.72
N ILE A 62 7.07 19.19 -13.05
CA ILE A 62 8.51 18.90 -13.13
C ILE A 62 9.10 18.64 -11.74
N ALA A 63 8.79 19.48 -10.74
CA ALA A 63 9.24 19.28 -9.37
C ALA A 63 8.69 17.98 -8.75
N ARG A 64 7.45 17.56 -9.10
CA ARG A 64 6.83 16.33 -8.58
C ARG A 64 7.27 15.06 -9.31
N SER A 65 7.52 15.12 -10.63
CA SER A 65 8.06 13.98 -11.39
C SER A 65 9.53 13.70 -11.05
N GLY A 66 10.31 14.72 -10.72
CA GLY A 66 11.68 14.57 -10.21
C GLY A 66 11.78 13.89 -8.83
N LEU A 67 10.72 13.93 -8.02
CA LEU A 67 10.66 13.26 -6.71
C LEU A 67 10.39 11.74 -6.78
N GLN A 68 10.22 11.15 -7.98
CA GLN A 68 9.61 9.82 -8.14
C GLN A 68 10.44 8.73 -8.79
N LYS A 69 11.69 8.97 -9.16
CA LYS A 69 12.39 7.99 -10.00
C LYS A 69 13.35 7.04 -9.28
N ASP A 70 13.79 7.34 -8.05
CA ASP A 70 15.02 6.74 -7.53
C ASP A 70 14.88 5.72 -6.38
N SER A 71 13.69 5.21 -6.06
CA SER A 71 13.63 4.09 -5.11
C SER A 71 12.44 3.21 -5.38
N ALA A 72 12.68 1.90 -5.43
CA ALA A 72 11.69 0.83 -5.62
C ALA A 72 10.52 0.81 -4.60
N ASN A 73 10.45 1.79 -3.69
CA ASN A 73 9.44 1.97 -2.64
C ASN A 73 8.84 3.41 -2.62
N ALA A 74 8.94 4.21 -3.69
CA ALA A 74 8.53 5.62 -3.67
C ALA A 74 7.02 5.88 -3.93
N ILE A 75 6.52 6.97 -3.34
CA ILE A 75 5.16 7.51 -3.50
C ILE A 75 4.94 7.93 -4.97
N GLY A 76 3.92 7.38 -5.64
CA GLY A 76 3.49 7.72 -7.00
C GLY A 76 2.69 9.03 -7.08
N TYR A 77 2.59 9.65 -8.26
CA TYR A 77 1.86 10.92 -8.48
C TYR A 77 0.87 10.71 -9.60
N ASP A 78 -0.38 10.94 -9.28
CA ASP A 78 -1.46 10.94 -10.26
C ASP A 78 -1.63 12.37 -10.77
N SER A 79 -1.10 12.66 -11.96
CA SER A 79 -1.22 13.97 -12.60
C SER A 79 -2.65 14.32 -13.01
N SER A 80 -3.53 13.33 -13.14
CA SER A 80 -4.95 13.55 -13.44
C SER A 80 -5.73 13.97 -12.19
N GLN A 81 -5.30 13.54 -11.01
CA GLN A 81 -5.91 13.85 -9.71
C GLN A 81 -5.10 14.88 -8.89
N GLY A 82 -3.93 15.28 -9.37
CA GLY A 82 -3.02 16.22 -8.71
C GLY A 82 -2.53 15.76 -7.33
N ARG A 83 -2.49 14.44 -7.07
CA ARG A 83 -2.25 13.88 -5.73
C ARG A 83 -1.13 12.83 -5.73
N PHE A 84 -0.40 12.80 -4.63
CA PHE A 84 0.53 11.72 -4.29
C PHE A 84 -0.20 10.51 -3.72
N PHE A 85 0.10 9.30 -4.21
CA PHE A 85 -0.48 8.04 -3.73
C PHE A 85 0.61 7.00 -3.50
N VAL A 86 0.32 6.00 -2.67
CA VAL A 86 1.19 4.82 -2.55
C VAL A 86 0.68 3.78 -3.55
N PRO A 87 1.46 3.38 -4.57
CA PRO A 87 1.03 2.36 -5.52
C PRO A 87 0.72 1.03 -4.83
N SER A 88 -0.15 0.21 -5.42
CA SER A 88 -0.43 -1.14 -4.93
C SER A 88 0.85 -1.97 -4.84
N ASN A 89 0.94 -2.82 -3.80
CA ASN A 89 2.12 -3.65 -3.50
C ASN A 89 3.40 -2.89 -3.17
N THR A 90 3.36 -1.56 -3.01
CA THR A 90 4.54 -0.78 -2.56
C THR A 90 4.86 -1.06 -1.10
N ILE A 91 3.84 -1.12 -0.24
CA ILE A 91 4.00 -1.43 1.17
C ILE A 91 4.33 -2.92 1.31
N ASN A 92 5.58 -3.21 1.60
CA ASN A 92 6.06 -4.54 1.95
C ASN A 92 6.34 -4.64 3.47
N SER A 93 6.64 -5.84 3.95
CA SER A 93 6.89 -6.09 5.37
C SER A 93 8.05 -5.27 5.94
N ALA A 94 9.09 -4.97 5.16
CA ALA A 94 10.23 -4.17 5.63
C ALA A 94 9.88 -2.69 5.85
N MET A 95 8.75 -2.22 5.31
CA MET A 95 8.24 -0.85 5.53
C MET A 95 7.29 -0.77 6.73
N ILE A 96 6.90 -1.90 7.31
CA ILE A 96 6.04 -1.97 8.49
C ILE A 96 6.94 -2.31 9.66
N GLU A 97 7.12 -1.36 10.58
CA GLU A 97 7.88 -1.61 11.81
C GLU A 97 7.23 -2.72 12.64
N ASP A 98 8.05 -3.41 13.44
CA ASP A 98 7.56 -4.39 14.40
C ASP A 98 6.52 -3.74 15.33
N ASP A 99 5.45 -4.48 15.64
CA ASP A 99 4.30 -4.02 16.44
C ASP A 99 3.53 -2.81 15.88
N ALA A 100 3.82 -2.36 14.65
CA ALA A 100 3.12 -1.23 14.05
C ALA A 100 1.64 -1.51 13.80
N ILE A 101 1.22 -2.77 13.62
CA ILE A 101 -0.19 -3.15 13.45
C ILE A 101 -0.74 -3.63 14.79
N THR A 102 -1.36 -2.72 15.53
CA THR A 102 -2.02 -3.02 16.80
C THR A 102 -3.48 -3.41 16.60
N ASN A 103 -4.13 -3.99 17.62
CA ASN A 103 -5.54 -4.38 17.57
C ASN A 103 -6.47 -3.24 17.10
N ALA A 104 -6.19 -1.99 17.48
CA ALA A 104 -7.00 -0.83 17.07
C ALA A 104 -6.90 -0.51 15.56
N LYS A 105 -5.86 -1.00 14.87
CA LYS A 105 -5.67 -0.85 13.43
C LYS A 105 -6.34 -1.98 12.63
N ILE A 106 -6.77 -3.05 13.29
CA ILE A 106 -7.48 -4.17 12.68
C ILE A 106 -8.98 -3.93 12.89
N GLY A 107 -9.68 -3.65 11.78
CA GLY A 107 -11.13 -3.45 11.83
C GLY A 107 -11.89 -4.70 12.27
N ASN A 108 -13.13 -4.52 12.72
CA ASN A 108 -13.99 -5.66 13.04
C ASN A 108 -14.20 -6.52 11.78
N LEU A 109 -14.05 -7.85 11.92
CA LEU A 109 -14.14 -8.82 10.82
C LEU A 109 -13.10 -8.63 9.71
N ALA A 110 -12.03 -7.86 9.93
CA ALA A 110 -10.99 -7.63 8.92
C ALA A 110 -10.07 -8.85 8.68
N VAL A 111 -10.11 -9.83 9.58
CA VAL A 111 -9.39 -11.11 9.44
C VAL A 111 -10.46 -12.19 9.26
N ASP A 112 -10.55 -12.74 8.05
CA ASP A 112 -11.43 -13.84 7.70
C ASP A 112 -10.63 -15.14 7.53
N THR A 113 -11.28 -16.18 7.01
CA THR A 113 -10.64 -17.50 6.83
C THR A 113 -9.50 -17.50 5.81
N ALA A 114 -9.47 -16.56 4.86
CA ALA A 114 -8.42 -16.44 3.86
C ALA A 114 -7.12 -15.87 4.44
N GLU A 115 -7.21 -15.02 5.45
CA GLU A 115 -6.03 -14.48 6.15
C GLU A 115 -5.43 -15.47 7.16
N LEU A 116 -6.18 -16.49 7.58
CA LEU A 116 -5.73 -17.51 8.53
C LEU A 116 -5.23 -18.77 7.80
N ALA A 117 -3.90 -18.94 7.76
CA ALA A 117 -3.30 -20.18 7.28
C ALA A 117 -3.73 -21.40 8.12
N ALA A 118 -3.69 -22.60 7.52
CA ALA A 118 -3.98 -23.83 8.23
C ALA A 118 -3.04 -24.01 9.43
N GLY A 119 -3.62 -24.16 10.63
CA GLY A 119 -2.87 -24.28 11.88
C GLY A 119 -2.44 -22.96 12.51
N ALA A 120 -2.78 -21.79 11.94
CA ALA A 120 -2.42 -20.50 12.51
C ALA A 120 -3.02 -20.25 13.91
N VAL A 121 -4.15 -20.89 14.22
CA VAL A 121 -4.77 -20.83 15.55
C VAL A 121 -4.32 -22.03 16.37
N GLU A 122 -3.27 -21.83 17.17
CA GLU A 122 -2.77 -22.82 18.13
C GLU A 122 -3.60 -22.83 19.42
N THR A 123 -3.49 -23.90 20.21
CA THR A 123 -4.24 -24.05 21.48
C THR A 123 -4.04 -22.86 22.43
N ALA A 124 -2.82 -22.31 22.50
CA ALA A 124 -2.52 -21.16 23.36
C ALA A 124 -3.20 -19.85 22.92
N LYS A 125 -3.80 -19.82 21.72
CA LYS A 125 -4.58 -18.67 21.21
C LYS A 125 -6.07 -18.78 21.50
N LEU A 126 -6.52 -19.91 22.06
CA LEU A 126 -7.89 -20.12 22.48
C LEU A 126 -7.97 -19.97 24.00
N ASP A 127 -8.65 -18.92 24.44
CA ASP A 127 -8.95 -18.75 25.86
C ASP A 127 -9.87 -19.87 26.39
N ASP A 128 -9.87 -20.05 27.70
CA ASP A 128 -10.77 -20.97 28.37
C ASP A 128 -12.22 -20.69 27.97
N LEU A 129 -12.95 -21.77 27.61
CA LEU A 129 -14.35 -21.72 27.15
C LEU A 129 -14.57 -20.92 25.84
N ALA A 130 -13.51 -20.55 25.11
CA ALA A 130 -13.65 -19.85 23.83
C ALA A 130 -14.46 -20.65 22.80
N VAL A 131 -14.37 -21.99 22.82
CA VAL A 131 -15.17 -22.88 21.97
C VAL A 131 -16.46 -23.26 22.69
N THR A 132 -17.54 -22.56 22.38
CA THR A 132 -18.88 -22.80 22.95
C THR A 132 -19.65 -23.85 22.14
N ASN A 133 -20.73 -24.40 22.70
CA ASN A 133 -21.57 -25.39 22.01
C ASN A 133 -22.04 -24.91 20.63
N ALA A 134 -22.36 -23.62 20.47
CA ALA A 134 -22.80 -23.06 19.19
C ALA A 134 -21.70 -23.07 18.11
N LYS A 135 -20.42 -23.12 18.51
CA LYS A 135 -19.27 -23.23 17.60
C LYS A 135 -18.97 -24.67 17.20
N ILE A 136 -19.57 -25.66 17.87
CA ILE A 136 -19.42 -27.08 17.57
C ILE A 136 -20.67 -27.54 16.84
N ALA A 137 -20.55 -27.86 15.56
CA ALA A 137 -21.67 -28.38 14.80
C ALA A 137 -22.13 -29.73 15.35
N ASN A 138 -23.43 -30.04 15.24
CA ASN A 138 -23.95 -31.32 15.69
C ASN A 138 -23.20 -32.48 15.03
N THR A 139 -23.01 -33.57 15.79
CA THR A 139 -22.39 -34.82 15.33
C THR A 139 -20.96 -34.70 14.79
N THR A 140 -20.22 -33.61 15.04
CA THR A 140 -18.84 -33.43 14.54
C THR A 140 -17.75 -34.03 15.43
N ILE A 141 -18.03 -34.31 16.70
CA ILE A 141 -17.05 -34.92 17.60
C ILE A 141 -16.96 -36.42 17.31
N GLU A 142 -15.89 -36.82 16.61
CA GLU A 142 -15.58 -38.21 16.32
C GLU A 142 -15.09 -38.97 17.56
N ASN A 143 -15.35 -40.27 17.64
CA ASN A 143 -14.94 -41.12 18.77
C ASN A 143 -13.43 -41.00 19.08
N GLY A 144 -12.58 -40.90 18.07
CA GLY A 144 -11.13 -40.75 18.25
C GLY A 144 -10.70 -39.44 18.92
N LYS A 145 -11.57 -38.43 18.99
CA LYS A 145 -11.33 -37.16 19.70
C LYS A 145 -11.68 -37.26 21.19
N ILE A 146 -12.36 -38.32 21.61
CA ILE A 146 -12.72 -38.57 23.00
C ILE A 146 -11.73 -39.61 23.55
N ALA A 147 -10.87 -39.20 24.48
CA ALA A 147 -9.95 -40.13 25.11
C ALA A 147 -10.70 -41.19 25.94
N ASN A 148 -10.07 -42.34 26.15
CA ASN A 148 -10.63 -43.43 26.94
C ASN A 148 -11.07 -42.94 28.33
N ASN A 149 -12.24 -43.41 28.78
CA ASN A 149 -12.83 -43.10 30.08
C ASN A 149 -13.17 -41.61 30.33
N GLN A 150 -13.17 -40.73 29.31
CA GLN A 150 -13.56 -39.32 29.48
C GLN A 150 -15.07 -39.15 29.71
N ILE A 151 -15.89 -40.02 29.11
CA ILE A 151 -17.34 -40.03 29.33
C ILE A 151 -17.63 -40.98 30.49
N THR A 152 -17.70 -40.43 31.71
CA THR A 152 -18.01 -41.18 32.94
C THR A 152 -19.52 -41.16 33.22
N SER A 153 -19.97 -42.01 34.15
CA SER A 153 -21.38 -42.05 34.57
C SER A 153 -21.91 -40.67 35.03
N ALA A 154 -21.05 -39.81 35.59
CA ALA A 154 -21.38 -38.45 36.00
C ALA A 154 -21.77 -37.52 34.85
N LYS A 155 -21.49 -37.89 33.60
CA LYS A 155 -21.87 -37.12 32.40
C LYS A 155 -23.24 -37.51 31.84
N PHE A 156 -23.91 -38.52 32.40
CA PHE A 156 -25.26 -38.92 32.01
C PHE A 156 -26.27 -38.36 33.01
N SER A 157 -27.30 -37.68 32.51
CA SER A 157 -28.40 -37.15 33.34
C SER A 157 -29.34 -38.24 33.88
N SER A 158 -29.23 -39.45 33.36
CA SER A 158 -30.03 -40.62 33.74
C SER A 158 -29.12 -41.83 33.91
N ALA A 159 -29.52 -42.76 34.77
CA ALA A 159 -28.85 -44.04 34.92
C ALA A 159 -28.73 -44.74 33.57
N ILE A 160 -27.51 -45.10 33.19
CA ILE A 160 -27.26 -45.95 32.03
C ILE A 160 -27.93 -47.28 32.33
N THR A 161 -28.99 -47.58 31.60
CA THR A 161 -29.75 -48.81 31.78
C THR A 161 -29.38 -49.76 30.66
N LEU A 162 -28.59 -50.80 30.97
CA LEU A 162 -28.37 -51.90 30.06
C LEU A 162 -29.46 -52.94 30.27
N LEU A 163 -30.31 -53.13 29.26
CA LEU A 163 -31.36 -54.14 29.25
C LEU A 163 -30.82 -55.43 28.63
N ILE A 164 -30.72 -56.49 29.43
CA ILE A 164 -30.51 -57.84 28.91
C ILE A 164 -31.88 -58.40 28.56
N LYS A 165 -32.09 -58.71 27.28
CA LYS A 165 -33.35 -59.21 26.75
C LYS A 165 -33.27 -60.68 26.35
N ASP A 166 -34.39 -61.39 26.39
CA ASP A 166 -34.51 -62.74 25.81
C ASP A 166 -34.67 -62.69 24.28
N VAL A 167 -34.77 -63.88 23.66
CA VAL A 167 -34.94 -64.04 22.19
C VAL A 167 -36.25 -63.44 21.67
N ASN A 168 -37.22 -63.19 22.54
CA ASN A 168 -38.49 -62.56 22.21
C ASN A 168 -38.49 -61.05 22.53
N GLY A 169 -37.36 -60.49 22.99
CA GLY A 169 -37.21 -59.07 23.32
C GLY A 169 -37.67 -58.68 24.74
N SER A 170 -38.06 -59.64 25.58
CA SER A 170 -38.50 -59.39 26.95
C SER A 170 -37.31 -59.14 27.87
N THR A 171 -37.40 -58.18 28.80
CA THR A 171 -36.26 -57.83 29.67
C THR A 171 -36.10 -58.89 30.76
N LEU A 172 -34.99 -59.62 30.73
CA LEU A 172 -34.62 -60.61 31.74
C LEU A 172 -33.87 -59.99 32.92
N LYS A 173 -33.05 -58.98 32.64
CA LYS A 173 -32.26 -58.29 33.68
C LYS A 173 -31.98 -56.86 33.27
N THR A 174 -32.15 -55.97 34.23
CA THR A 174 -31.81 -54.55 34.10
C THR A 174 -30.55 -54.30 34.90
N ILE A 175 -29.47 -53.86 34.24
CA ILE A 175 -28.25 -53.40 34.92
C ILE A 175 -28.31 -51.88 34.97
N ARG A 176 -28.29 -51.35 36.19
CA ARG A 176 -28.17 -49.92 36.47
C ARG A 176 -26.76 -49.60 36.95
N SER A 177 -26.27 -48.40 36.63
CA SER A 177 -25.02 -47.90 37.21
C SER A 177 -25.11 -47.80 38.73
N PRO A 178 -24.01 -47.98 39.48
CA PRO A 178 -24.01 -47.78 40.93
C PRO A 178 -24.40 -46.33 41.27
N GLY A 179 -25.38 -46.15 42.16
CA GLY A 179 -25.86 -44.83 42.59
C GLY A 179 -27.23 -44.39 42.07
N SER A 180 -28.02 -45.30 41.48
CA SER A 180 -29.43 -45.08 41.09
C SER A 180 -30.39 -46.08 41.70
#